data_AF-A0A6N9VBM7-F1
#
_entry.id   AF-A0A6N9VBM7-F1
#
_cell.length_a   1.000
_cell.length_b   1.000
_cell.length_c   1.000
_cell.angle_alpha   90.00
_cell.angle_beta   90.00
_cell.angle_gamma   90.00
#
_symmetry.space_group_name_H-M   'P 1'
#
loop_
_entity.id
_entity.type
_entity.pdbx_description
1 polymer ?
#
loop_
_entity_poly.entity_id
_entity_poly.type
_entity_poly.pdbx_seq_one_letter_code
_entity_poly.pdbx_strand_id
1 'polypeptide(L)' 'AAKVAAGEAGYAAARTALQLHGAVGYTEELDLAWWLRRARPLRDAWGTPSACRARVLAG' A
#
# COMPACT_ATOMS: atom_id res chain seq x y z
N ALA A 1 7.62 -11.34 8.20
CA ALA A 1 7.05 -10.13 8.83
C ALA A 1 7.27 -8.89 7.98
N ALA A 2 8.50 -8.63 7.51
CA ALA A 2 8.85 -7.45 6.71
C ALA A 2 7.92 -7.19 5.51
N LYS A 3 7.63 -8.21 4.68
CA LYS A 3 6.77 -8.04 3.49
C LYS A 3 5.38 -7.49 3.80
N VAL A 4 4.71 -8.04 4.82
CA VAL A 4 3.37 -7.58 5.19
C VAL A 4 3.41 -6.20 5.83
N ALA A 5 4.40 -5.92 6.67
CA ALA A 5 4.57 -4.60 7.29
C ALA A 5 4.80 -3.51 6.23
N ALA A 6 5.73 -3.73 5.30
CA ALA A 6 6.03 -2.77 4.22
C ALA A 6 4.85 -2.58 3.27
N GLY A 7 4.13 -3.66 2.91
CA GLY A 7 2.96 -3.58 2.04
C GLY A 7 1.79 -2.81 2.66
N GLU A 8 1.50 -3.03 3.94
CA GLU A 8 0.47 -2.28 4.67
C GLU A 8 0.88 -0.82 4.85
N ALA A 9 2.13 -0.55 5.24
CA ALA A 9 2.64 0.81 5.42
C ALA A 9 2.61 1.63 4.13
N GLY A 10 3.07 1.05 3.01
CA GLY A 10 3.05 1.73 1.71
C GLY A 10 1.63 2.04 1.23
N TYR A 11 0.69 1.10 1.40
CA TYR A 11 -0.71 1.33 1.05
C TYR A 11 -1.36 2.40 1.93
N ALA A 12 -1.10 2.36 3.24
CA ALA A 12 -1.59 3.37 4.17
C ALA A 12 -1.03 4.76 3.85
N ALA A 13 0.28 4.87 3.60
CA ALA A 13 0.93 6.13 3.25
C ALA A 13 0.34 6.73 1.96
N ALA A 14 0.16 5.92 0.90
CA ALA A 14 -0.42 6.39 -0.36
C ALA A 14 -1.86 6.90 -0.18
N ARG A 15 -2.68 6.19 0.60
CA ARG A 15 -4.04 6.64 0.92
C ARG A 15 -4.06 7.94 1.72
N THR A 16 -3.21 8.04 2.74
CA THR A 16 -3.12 9.22 3.59
C THR A 16 -2.65 10.42 2.77
N ALA A 17 -1.65 10.25 1.91
CA ALA A 17 -1.18 11.32 1.03
C ALA A 17 -2.32 11.82 0.13
N LEU A 18 -3.04 10.92 -0.55
CA LEU A 18 -4.18 11.30 -1.39
C LEU A 18 -5.25 12.07 -0.58
N GLN A 19 -5.56 11.59 0.62
CA GLN A 19 -6.56 12.22 1.50
C GLN A 19 -6.14 13.63 1.93
N LEU A 20 -4.88 13.83 2.32
CA LEU A 20 -4.37 15.13 2.77
C LEU A 20 -4.38 16.19 1.67
N HIS A 21 -4.17 15.77 0.42
CA HIS A 21 -4.12 16.67 -0.73
C HIS A 21 -5.51 16.94 -1.35
N GLY A 22 -6.53 16.14 -1.02
CA GLY A 22 -7.88 16.35 -1.55
C GLY A 22 -7.93 16.21 -3.08
N ALA A 23 -8.68 17.09 -3.75
CA ALA A 23 -8.91 17.00 -5.20
C ALA A 23 -7.62 17.07 -6.03
N VAL A 24 -6.63 17.89 -5.61
CA VAL A 24 -5.34 17.98 -6.32
C VAL A 24 -4.53 16.69 -6.25
N GLY A 25 -4.80 15.81 -5.28
CA GLY A 25 -4.14 14.50 -5.24
C GLY A 25 -4.61 13.53 -6.35
N TYR A 26 -5.73 13.80 -7.00
CA TYR A 26 -6.23 13.01 -8.14
C TYR A 26 -5.66 13.43 -9.48
N THR A 27 -4.95 14.56 -9.53
CA THR A 27 -4.36 15.09 -10.74
C THR A 27 -2.93 14.56 -10.92
N GLU A 28 -2.36 14.70 -12.11
CA GLU A 28 -1.05 14.12 -12.46
C GLU A 28 0.13 14.98 -11.97
N GLU A 29 -0.12 16.16 -11.40
CA GLU A 29 0.90 17.07 -10.88
C GLU A 29 1.64 16.52 -9.65
N LEU A 30 1.02 15.62 -8.88
CA LEU A 30 1.58 15.07 -7.64
C LEU A 30 1.74 13.54 -7.65
N ASP A 31 1.33 12.87 -8.74
CA ASP A 31 1.39 11.40 -8.91
C ASP A 31 0.78 10.56 -7.77
N LEU A 32 0.00 11.15 -6.86
CA LEU A 32 -0.48 10.45 -5.65
C LEU A 32 -1.47 9.34 -6.00
N ALA A 33 -2.37 9.59 -6.96
CA ALA A 33 -3.25 8.57 -7.51
C ALA A 33 -2.46 7.42 -8.16
N TRP A 34 -1.32 7.70 -8.80
CA TRP A 34 -0.44 6.68 -9.35
C TRP A 34 0.19 5.82 -8.25
N TRP A 35 0.70 6.44 -7.19
CA TRP A 35 1.25 5.70 -6.04
C TRP A 35 0.21 4.82 -5.35
N LEU A 36 -1.03 5.28 -5.22
CA LEU A 36 -2.12 4.45 -4.68
C LEU A 36 -2.44 3.25 -5.58
N ARG A 37 -2.50 3.46 -6.91
CA ARG A 37 -2.70 2.39 -7.90
C ARG A 37 -1.55 1.38 -7.87
N ARG A 38 -0.32 1.81 -7.59
CA ARG A 38 0.87 0.94 -7.51
C ARG A 38 0.94 0.18 -6.18
N ALA A 39 0.64 0.82 -5.05
CA ALA A 39 0.74 0.23 -3.72
C ALA A 39 -0.25 -0.91 -3.51
N ARG A 40 -1.45 -0.80 -4.07
CA ARG A 40 -2.52 -1.80 -3.89
C ARG A 40 -2.16 -3.21 -4.40
N PRO A 41 -1.73 -3.42 -5.66
CA PRO A 41 -1.29 -4.74 -6.11
C PRO A 41 0.00 -5.19 -5.41
N LEU A 42 0.91 -4.28 -5.05
CA LEU A 42 2.15 -4.63 -4.32
C LEU A 42 1.88 -5.15 -2.90
N ARG A 43 0.79 -4.72 -2.27
CA ARG A 43 0.34 -5.21 -0.96
C ARG A 43 0.04 -6.71 -1.00
N ASP A 44 -0.64 -7.17 -2.05
CA ASP A 44 -1.07 -8.57 -2.23
C ASP A 44 -0.06 -9.42 -3.03
N ALA A 45 0.94 -8.78 -3.65
CA ALA A 45 1.98 -9.48 -4.38
C ALA A 45 2.81 -10.39 -3.46
N TRP A 46 3.15 -11.57 -3.99
CA TRP A 46 3.85 -12.66 -3.28
C TRP A 46 3.08 -13.22 -2.06
N GLY A 47 1.76 -13.09 -2.08
CA GLY A 47 0.84 -13.59 -1.06
C GLY A 47 0.11 -12.46 -0.36
N THR A 48 -1.18 -12.68 -0.07
CA THR A 48 -2.00 -11.71 0.66
C THR A 48 -1.39 -11.38 2.04
N PRO A 49 -1.73 -10.22 2.64
CA PRO A 49 -1.31 -9.90 4.00
C PRO A 49 -1.66 -10.99 5.03
N SER A 50 -2.81 -11.65 4.88
CA SER A 50 -3.21 -12.76 5.75
C SER A 50 -2.31 -13.98 5.57
N ALA A 51 -2.03 -14.39 4.33
CA ALA A 51 -1.12 -15.51 4.04
C ALA A 51 0.31 -15.21 4.55
N CYS A 52 0.78 -13.98 4.37
CA CYS A 52 2.08 -13.56 4.89
C CYS A 52 2.14 -13.58 6.42
N ARG A 53 1.08 -13.16 7.12
CA ARG A 53 1.00 -13.26 8.59
C ARG A 53 0.97 -14.71 9.07
N ALA A 54 0.16 -15.56 8.43
CA ALA A 54 0.10 -16.99 8.76
C ALA A 54 1.47 -17.66 8.63
N ARG A 55 2.21 -17.38 7.55
CA ARG A 55 3.58 -17.89 7.37
C ARG A 55 4.58 -17.45 8.45
N VAL A 56 4.39 -16.26 9.02
CA VAL A 56 5.24 -15.75 10.10
C VAL A 56 4.95 -16.43 11.42
N LEU A 57 3.68 -16.76 11.68
CA LEU A 57 3.26 -17.46 12.89
C LEU A 57 3.54 -18.97 12.85
N ALA A 58 3.71 -19.53 11.65
CA ALA A 58 4.01 -20.95 11.44
C ALA A 58 5.51 -21.28 11.51
N GLY A 59 6.38 -20.27 11.57
CA GLY A 59 7.82 -20.42 11.79
C GLY A 59 8.19 -19.94 13.18
#